data_AF-A0A453RC26-F1
#
_entry.id   AF-A0A453RC26-F1
#
_cell.length_a   1.000
_cell.length_b   1.000
_cell.length_c   1.000
_cell.angle_alpha   90.00
_cell.angle_beta   90.00
_cell.angle_gamma   90.00
#
_symmetry.space_group_name_H-M   'P 1'
#
loop_
_entity.id
_entity.type
_entity.pdbx_description
1 polymer ?
#
loop_
_entity_poly.entity_id
_entity_poly.type
_entity_poly.pdbx_seq_one_letter_code
_entity_poly.pdbx_strand_id
1 'polypeptide(L)'
;LHLNRTDARLANNGLPMEIQKLRCRVNYASLRFTAEIEDLGKRVIRILRQNGPFLVLHLRYEMDMLAFSGCTQGCSNEEAEELTRMRYAYPWWKEKIIDSDLKRKDGFCPLTPEETALVLRALDIDRSMQIYIAAGEIYGGKRRMAALTSAYPNV
;
A
#
# COMPACT_ATOMS: atom_id res chain seq x y z
N LEU A 1 12.55 0.34 -40.09
CA LEU A 1 11.70 -0.36 -39.09
C LEU A 1 12.24 -0.06 -37.69
N HIS A 2 11.54 0.74 -36.88
CA HIS A 2 11.83 0.86 -35.46
C HIS A 2 11.02 -0.20 -34.69
N LEU A 3 11.70 -1.28 -34.27
CA LEU A 3 11.12 -2.31 -33.41
C LEU A 3 11.09 -1.81 -31.96
N ASN A 4 10.11 -0.98 -31.60
CA ASN A 4 10.04 -0.39 -30.25
C ASN A 4 9.53 -1.34 -29.16
N ARG A 5 9.13 -2.58 -29.51
CA ARG A 5 8.77 -3.64 -28.56
C ARG A 5 8.98 -5.03 -29.17
N THR A 6 10.20 -5.51 -29.22
CA THR A 6 10.41 -6.96 -29.09
C THR A 6 10.18 -7.29 -27.63
N ASP A 7 8.96 -7.67 -27.26
CA ASP A 7 8.68 -8.23 -25.93
C ASP A 7 9.30 -9.63 -25.85
N ALA A 8 10.63 -9.68 -25.77
CA ALA A 8 11.42 -10.91 -25.68
C ALA A 8 11.25 -11.61 -24.33
N ARG A 9 10.36 -11.10 -23.46
CA ARG A 9 9.97 -11.78 -22.23
C ARG A 9 9.08 -12.94 -22.63
N LEU A 10 9.62 -14.15 -22.54
CA LEU A 10 8.91 -15.44 -22.56
C LEU A 10 7.55 -15.39 -21.81
N ALA A 11 7.43 -14.50 -20.82
CA ALA A 11 6.26 -14.28 -20.02
C ALA A 11 4.98 -13.82 -20.75
N ASN A 12 5.10 -13.17 -21.90
CA ASN A 12 3.98 -12.51 -22.57
C ASN A 12 3.53 -13.21 -23.86
N ASN A 13 4.04 -14.43 -24.14
CA ASN A 13 3.78 -15.18 -25.37
C ASN A 13 2.60 -16.17 -25.27
N GLY A 14 1.55 -15.84 -24.51
CA GLY A 14 0.38 -16.72 -24.41
C GLY A 14 0.65 -18.09 -23.75
N LEU A 15 1.61 -18.16 -22.82
CA LEU A 15 1.92 -19.40 -22.10
C LEU A 15 0.68 -19.99 -21.42
N PRO A 16 0.54 -21.33 -21.37
CA PRO A 16 -0.53 -21.98 -20.62
C PRO A 16 -0.58 -21.49 -19.16
N MET A 17 -1.79 -21.37 -18.61
CA MET A 17 -2.02 -20.82 -17.27
C MET A 17 -1.20 -21.54 -16.18
N GLU A 18 -1.04 -22.85 -16.29
CA GLU A 18 -0.26 -23.64 -15.32
C GLU A 18 1.22 -23.28 -15.33
N ILE A 19 1.78 -22.97 -16.50
CA ILE A 19 3.17 -22.51 -16.62
C ILE A 19 3.31 -21.09 -16.07
N GLN A 20 2.31 -20.22 -16.26
CA GLN A 20 2.29 -18.89 -15.65
C GLN A 20 2.29 -18.97 -14.12
N LYS A 21 1.43 -19.81 -13.54
CA LYS A 21 1.38 -20.07 -12.09
C LYS A 21 2.71 -20.62 -11.56
N LEU A 22 3.27 -21.62 -12.25
CA LEU A 22 4.57 -22.19 -11.88
C LEU A 22 5.66 -21.12 -11.89
N ARG A 23 5.74 -20.29 -12.93
CA ARG A 23 6.71 -19.19 -12.99
C ARG A 23 6.54 -18.21 -11.84
N CYS A 24 5.32 -17.78 -11.55
CA CYS A 24 5.04 -16.88 -10.44
C CYS A 24 5.52 -17.48 -9.10
N ARG A 25 5.23 -18.77 -8.87
CA ARG A 25 5.66 -19.49 -7.67
C ARG A 25 7.19 -19.59 -7.58
N VAL A 26 7.87 -19.93 -8.67
CA VAL A 26 9.33 -20.03 -8.73
C VAL A 26 9.96 -18.66 -8.47
N ASN A 27 9.53 -17.62 -9.19
CA ASN A 27 10.06 -16.26 -9.00
C ASN A 27 9.86 -15.77 -7.57
N TYR A 28 8.69 -16.02 -6.98
CA TYR A 28 8.41 -15.67 -5.59
C TYR A 28 9.33 -16.42 -4.62
N ALA A 29 9.54 -17.73 -4.81
CA ALA A 29 10.42 -18.53 -3.96
C ALA A 29 11.90 -18.17 -4.11
N SER A 30 12.32 -17.80 -5.32
CA SER A 30 13.68 -17.37 -5.63
C SER A 30 14.00 -15.96 -5.14
N LEU A 31 12.98 -15.11 -4.96
CA LEU A 31 13.17 -13.78 -4.39
C LEU A 31 13.46 -13.89 -2.88
N ARG A 32 14.74 -13.87 -2.54
CA ARG A 32 15.24 -13.94 -1.17
C ARG A 32 15.90 -12.62 -0.80
N PHE A 33 15.67 -12.16 0.42
CA PHE A 33 16.42 -11.03 0.97
C PHE A 33 17.87 -11.43 1.22
N THR A 34 18.78 -10.46 1.26
CA THR A 34 20.16 -10.70 1.69
C THR A 34 20.18 -11.10 3.17
N ALA A 35 21.26 -11.76 3.60
CA ALA A 35 21.39 -12.23 4.98
C ALA A 35 21.25 -11.08 6.00
N GLU A 36 21.77 -9.90 5.67
CA GLU A 36 21.72 -8.70 6.51
C GLU A 36 20.29 -8.21 6.74
N ILE A 37 19.46 -8.20 5.68
CA ILE A 37 18.05 -7.82 5.77
C ILE A 37 17.24 -8.88 6.51
N GLU A 38 17.49 -10.17 6.23
CA GLU A 38 16.83 -11.26 6.95
C GLU A 38 17.12 -11.18 8.46
N ASP A 39 18.38 -10.95 8.84
CA ASP A 39 18.79 -10.87 10.24
C ASP A 39 18.26 -9.62 10.95
N LEU A 40 18.21 -8.48 10.25
CA LEU A 40 17.53 -7.29 10.76
C LEU A 40 16.04 -7.56 10.99
N GLY A 41 15.36 -8.18 10.01
CA GLY A 41 13.95 -8.53 10.12
C GLY A 41 13.67 -9.47 11.30
N LYS A 42 14.51 -10.50 11.49
CA LYS A 42 14.42 -11.41 12.65
C LYS A 42 14.56 -10.66 13.98
N ARG A 43 15.45 -9.67 14.07
CA ARG A 43 15.60 -8.83 15.27
C ARG A 43 14.36 -7.99 15.54
N VAL A 44 13.82 -7.32 14.52
CA VAL A 44 12.58 -6.53 14.65
C VAL A 44 11.42 -7.40 15.12
N ILE A 45 11.20 -8.56 14.49
CA ILE A 45 10.15 -9.51 14.88
C ILE A 45 10.33 -9.98 16.32
N ARG A 46 11.58 -10.25 16.75
CA ARG A 46 11.87 -10.66 18.13
C ARG A 46 11.43 -9.59 19.13
N ILE A 47 11.72 -8.32 18.84
CA ILE A 47 11.32 -7.19 19.69
C ILE A 47 9.79 -7.06 19.75
N LEU A 48 9.12 -7.07 18.59
CA LEU A 48 7.65 -6.95 18.52
C LEU A 48 6.95 -8.08 19.29
N ARG A 49 7.49 -9.30 19.26
CA ARG A 49 6.92 -10.45 19.98
C ARG A 49 7.10 -10.42 21.49
N GLN A 50 7.90 -9.51 22.06
CA GLN A 50 8.11 -9.44 23.51
C GLN A 50 6.81 -9.12 24.27
N ASN A 51 5.90 -8.38 23.64
CA ASN A 51 4.62 -7.99 24.23
C ASN A 51 3.45 -8.90 23.79
N GLY A 52 3.73 -10.01 23.09
CA GLY A 52 2.74 -10.97 22.61
C GLY A 52 2.54 -10.97 21.08
N PRO A 53 1.41 -11.51 20.60
CA PRO A 53 1.03 -11.45 19.20
C PRO A 53 0.89 -10.00 18.72
N PHE A 54 1.22 -9.75 17.47
CA PHE A 54 1.10 -8.43 16.85
C PHE A 54 0.54 -8.57 15.43
N LEU A 55 -0.12 -7.51 14.96
CA LEU A 55 -0.62 -7.35 13.60
C LEU A 55 0.28 -6.38 12.85
N VAL A 56 0.62 -6.67 11.60
CA VAL A 56 1.35 -5.74 10.73
C VAL A 56 0.37 -5.09 9.77
N LEU A 57 0.37 -3.77 9.75
CA LEU A 57 -0.52 -2.96 8.92
C LEU A 57 0.31 -2.14 7.93
N HIS A 58 0.17 -2.44 6.65
CA HIS A 58 0.74 -1.60 5.59
C HIS A 58 -0.24 -0.51 5.22
N LEU A 59 0.02 0.73 5.65
CA LEU A 59 -0.82 1.89 5.34
C LEU A 59 -0.17 2.69 4.22
N ARG A 60 -0.73 2.59 3.02
CA ARG A 60 -0.23 3.32 1.84
C ARG A 60 -1.01 4.61 1.59
N TYR A 61 -1.09 5.45 2.64
CA TYR A 61 -1.83 6.73 2.63
C TYR A 61 -0.89 7.93 2.62
N GLU A 62 0.24 7.82 1.90
CA GLU A 62 1.21 8.88 1.71
C GLU A 62 0.76 9.87 0.62
N MET A 63 1.25 11.10 0.70
CA MET A 63 0.86 12.19 -0.21
C MET A 63 1.16 11.87 -1.69
N ASP A 64 2.33 11.29 -1.98
CA ASP A 64 2.73 10.90 -3.33
C ASP A 64 1.80 9.80 -3.88
N MET A 65 1.40 8.86 -3.03
CA MET A 65 0.52 7.77 -3.44
C MET A 65 -0.91 8.26 -3.70
N LEU A 66 -1.44 9.18 -2.87
CA LEU A 66 -2.75 9.79 -3.10
C LEU A 66 -2.75 10.67 -4.35
N ALA A 67 -1.69 11.46 -4.55
CA ALA A 67 -1.52 12.26 -5.76
C ALA A 67 -1.45 11.37 -7.02
N PHE A 68 -0.65 10.30 -6.97
CA PHE A 68 -0.49 9.35 -8.08
C PHE A 68 -1.78 8.61 -8.42
N SER A 69 -2.49 8.09 -7.41
CA SER A 69 -3.74 7.34 -7.60
C SER A 69 -4.94 8.22 -7.92
N GLY A 70 -4.89 9.51 -7.60
CA GLY A 70 -6.02 10.43 -7.74
C GLY A 70 -7.14 10.19 -6.73
N CYS A 71 -6.86 9.43 -5.67
CA CYS A 71 -7.83 9.09 -4.63
C CYS A 71 -7.96 10.25 -3.63
N THR A 72 -9.16 10.81 -3.50
CA THR A 72 -9.45 11.98 -2.65
C THR A 72 -10.46 11.69 -1.54
N GLN A 73 -10.79 10.41 -1.31
CA GLN A 73 -11.69 10.03 -0.21
C GLN A 73 -11.12 10.50 1.13
N GLY A 74 -11.92 11.24 1.89
CA GLY A 74 -11.50 11.80 3.18
C GLY A 74 -10.65 13.08 3.07
N CYS A 75 -10.29 13.52 1.87
CA CYS A 75 -9.64 14.82 1.67
C CYS A 75 -10.64 15.97 1.73
N SER A 76 -10.20 17.14 2.20
CA SER A 76 -10.89 18.41 1.93
C SER A 76 -10.72 18.81 0.46
N ASN A 77 -11.49 19.79 -0.01
CA ASN A 77 -11.32 20.35 -1.36
C ASN A 77 -9.89 20.90 -1.55
N GLU A 78 -9.35 21.57 -0.54
CA GLU A 78 -8.00 22.14 -0.55
C GLU A 78 -6.92 21.04 -0.67
N GLU A 79 -7.08 19.97 0.11
CA GLU A 79 -6.20 18.79 0.05
C GLU A 79 -6.29 18.11 -1.33
N ALA A 80 -7.49 17.95 -1.88
CA ALA A 80 -7.70 17.35 -3.19
C ALA A 80 -7.07 18.19 -4.32
N GLU A 81 -7.15 19.52 -4.23
CA GLU A 81 -6.50 20.44 -5.16
C GLU A 81 -4.97 20.37 -5.04
N GLU A 82 -4.43 20.30 -3.82
CA GLU A 82 -3.00 20.14 -3.59
C GLU A 82 -2.47 18.85 -4.23
N LEU A 83 -3.12 17.72 -3.97
CA LEU A 83 -2.77 16.43 -4.57
C LEU A 83 -2.87 16.46 -6.09
N THR A 84 -3.85 17.18 -6.63
CA THR A 84 -4.00 17.38 -8.07
C THR A 84 -2.84 18.21 -8.63
N ARG A 85 -2.49 19.35 -8.02
CA ARG A 85 -1.33 20.16 -8.43
C ARG A 85 -0.05 19.34 -8.43
N MET A 86 0.18 18.55 -7.39
CA MET A 86 1.31 17.63 -7.30
C MET A 86 1.32 16.64 -8.48
N ARG A 87 0.16 16.03 -8.79
CA ARG A 87 0.05 15.09 -9.90
C ARG A 87 0.46 15.70 -11.23
N TYR A 88 0.07 16.94 -11.50
CA TYR A 88 0.44 17.65 -12.73
C TYR A 88 1.92 18.09 -12.73
N ALA A 89 2.50 18.37 -11.57
CA ALA A 89 3.89 18.78 -11.45
C ALA A 89 4.91 17.69 -11.84
N TYR A 90 4.54 16.41 -11.78
CA TYR A 90 5.42 15.28 -12.12
C TYR A 90 5.22 14.77 -13.56
N PRO A 91 6.07 15.12 -14.55
CA PRO A 91 5.77 14.87 -15.97
C PRO A 91 5.69 13.39 -16.36
N TRP A 92 6.38 12.50 -15.64
CA TRP A 92 6.41 11.06 -15.95
C TRP A 92 5.16 10.29 -15.48
N TRP A 93 4.29 10.89 -14.66
CA TRP A 93 2.99 10.30 -14.36
C TRP A 93 2.05 10.51 -15.54
N LYS A 94 1.78 9.44 -16.27
CA LYS A 94 1.05 9.48 -17.55
C LYS A 94 -0.43 9.85 -17.38
N GLU A 95 -1.07 9.37 -16.33
CA GLU A 95 -2.47 9.62 -16.06
C GLU A 95 -2.62 10.88 -15.20
N LYS A 96 -3.34 11.89 -15.69
CA LYS A 96 -3.50 13.20 -15.02
C LYS A 96 -4.94 13.48 -14.60
N ILE A 97 -5.86 13.17 -15.49
CA ILE A 97 -7.30 13.25 -15.28
C ILE A 97 -7.73 11.88 -14.78
N ILE A 98 -8.17 11.82 -13.52
CA ILE A 98 -8.53 10.59 -12.84
C ILE A 98 -9.91 10.79 -12.22
N ASP A 99 -10.83 9.87 -12.51
CA ASP A 99 -12.08 9.75 -11.77
C ASP A 99 -11.81 9.01 -10.46
N SER A 100 -11.81 9.76 -9.35
CA SER A 100 -11.51 9.24 -8.02
C SER A 100 -12.50 8.16 -7.58
N ASP A 101 -13.79 8.37 -7.87
CA ASP A 101 -14.86 7.48 -7.43
C ASP A 101 -14.81 6.16 -8.18
N LEU A 102 -14.51 6.21 -9.49
CA LEU A 102 -14.34 5.00 -10.29
C LEU A 102 -13.12 4.20 -9.84
N LYS A 103 -11.96 4.83 -9.66
CA LYS A 103 -10.73 4.15 -9.15
C LYS A 103 -10.99 3.49 -7.80
N ARG A 104 -11.76 4.16 -6.94
CA ARG A 104 -12.12 3.64 -5.63
C ARG A 104 -13.01 2.41 -5.74
N LYS A 105 -14.05 2.45 -6.57
CA LYS A 105 -14.95 1.30 -6.82
C LYS A 105 -14.20 0.09 -7.36
N ASP A 106 -13.18 0.32 -8.18
CA ASP A 106 -12.33 -0.73 -8.74
C ASP A 106 -11.27 -1.26 -7.76
N GLY A 107 -11.19 -0.72 -6.53
CA GLY A 107 -10.24 -1.16 -5.50
C GLY A 107 -8.81 -0.64 -5.70
N PHE A 108 -8.61 0.40 -6.51
CA PHE A 108 -7.29 1.00 -6.75
C PHE A 108 -6.92 2.13 -5.79
N CYS A 109 -7.81 2.48 -4.85
CA CYS A 109 -7.54 3.47 -3.82
C CYS A 109 -7.09 2.84 -2.51
N PRO A 110 -6.12 3.45 -1.80
CA PRO A 110 -5.82 3.04 -0.43
C PRO A 110 -7.02 3.31 0.48
N LEU A 111 -7.14 2.50 1.54
CA LEU A 111 -8.07 2.77 2.63
C LEU A 111 -7.58 3.99 3.42
N THR A 112 -8.50 4.82 3.88
CA THR A 112 -8.13 5.84 4.88
C THR A 112 -7.82 5.17 6.23
N PRO A 113 -7.09 5.83 7.14
CA PRO A 113 -6.91 5.30 8.50
C PRO A 113 -8.23 5.06 9.24
N GLU A 114 -9.25 5.91 9.03
CA GLU A 114 -10.60 5.74 9.56
C GLU A 114 -11.26 4.44 9.06
N GLU A 115 -11.18 4.18 7.75
CA GLU A 115 -11.72 2.96 7.13
C GLU A 115 -10.96 1.72 7.59
N THR A 116 -9.65 1.83 7.75
CA THR A 116 -8.83 0.76 8.29
C THR A 116 -9.28 0.39 9.71
N ALA A 117 -9.56 1.38 10.55
CA ALA A 117 -10.10 1.15 11.89
C ALA A 117 -11.49 0.50 11.89
N LEU A 118 -12.32 0.77 10.87
CA LEU A 118 -13.61 0.11 10.69
C LEU A 118 -13.43 -1.35 10.27
N VAL A 119 -12.53 -1.62 9.32
CA VAL A 119 -12.22 -2.99 8.85
C VAL A 119 -11.68 -3.85 9.99
N LEU A 120 -10.71 -3.34 10.77
CA LEU A 120 -10.15 -4.09 11.90
C LEU A 120 -11.22 -4.44 12.95
N ARG A 121 -12.15 -3.50 13.24
CA ARG A 121 -13.27 -3.77 14.14
C ARG A 121 -14.25 -4.80 13.57
N ALA A 122 -14.55 -4.72 12.27
CA ALA A 122 -15.43 -5.68 11.62
C ALA A 122 -14.86 -7.10 11.58
N LEU A 123 -13.53 -7.22 11.57
CA LEU A 123 -12.80 -8.50 11.68
C LEU A 123 -12.62 -8.97 13.13
N ASP A 124 -13.24 -8.29 14.10
CA ASP A 124 -13.16 -8.61 15.53
C ASP A 124 -11.71 -8.61 16.06
N ILE A 125 -10.85 -7.74 15.51
CA ILE A 125 -9.50 -7.55 16.02
C ILE A 125 -9.57 -6.85 17.36
N ASP A 126 -9.03 -7.51 18.38
CA ASP A 126 -9.01 -7.01 19.76
C ASP A 126 -8.36 -5.62 19.85
N ARG A 127 -9.01 -4.72 20.59
CA ARG A 127 -8.57 -3.32 20.77
C ARG A 127 -7.16 -3.21 21.39
N SER A 128 -6.74 -4.18 22.19
CA SER A 128 -5.43 -4.23 22.81
C SER A 128 -4.35 -4.86 21.92
N MET A 129 -4.70 -5.35 20.72
CA MET A 129 -3.74 -5.90 19.77
C MET A 129 -2.63 -4.87 19.49
N GLN A 130 -1.37 -5.31 19.60
CA GLN A 130 -0.24 -4.50 19.15
C GLN A 130 -0.25 -4.44 17.63
N ILE A 131 -0.24 -3.24 17.07
CA ILE A 131 -0.23 -3.03 15.62
C ILE A 131 1.08 -2.36 15.23
N TYR A 132 1.84 -2.99 14.34
CA TYR A 132 3.03 -2.40 13.74
C TYR A 132 2.68 -1.79 12.39
N ILE A 133 2.84 -0.48 12.26
CA ILE A 133 2.55 0.23 11.00
C ILE A 133 3.80 0.28 10.11
N ALA A 134 3.68 -0.30 8.92
CA ALA A 134 4.62 -0.15 7.84
C ALA A 134 4.08 0.90 6.85
N ALA A 135 4.54 2.14 6.96
CA ALA A 135 4.09 3.25 6.12
C ALA A 135 5.17 4.33 6.00
N GLY A 136 5.09 5.14 4.95
CA GLY A 136 5.72 6.46 4.95
C GLY A 136 4.94 7.47 5.80
N GLU A 137 5.19 8.75 5.57
CA GLU A 137 4.45 9.82 6.24
C GLU A 137 2.98 9.84 5.77
N ILE A 138 2.07 9.60 6.72
CA ILE A 138 0.62 9.59 6.45
C ILE A 138 0.16 11.02 6.15
N TYR A 139 -0.52 11.20 5.02
CA TYR A 139 -1.04 12.51 4.62
C TYR A 139 -2.11 13.02 5.60
N GLY A 140 -1.92 14.24 6.11
CA GLY A 140 -2.71 14.80 7.20
C GLY A 140 -2.25 14.37 8.61
N GLY A 141 -1.20 13.55 8.72
CA GLY A 141 -0.48 13.22 9.94
C GLY A 141 -1.37 12.73 11.08
N LYS A 142 -1.13 13.27 12.29
CA LYS A 142 -1.86 12.88 13.51
C LYS A 142 -3.38 13.06 13.39
N ARG A 143 -3.84 14.09 12.68
CA ARG A 143 -5.27 14.34 12.47
C ARG A 143 -5.93 13.18 11.74
N ARG A 144 -5.29 12.70 10.66
CA ARG A 144 -5.78 11.57 9.87
C ARG A 144 -5.69 10.24 10.64
N MET A 145 -4.63 10.07 11.42
CA MET A 145 -4.42 8.87 12.23
C MET A 145 -5.33 8.78 13.47
N ALA A 146 -5.97 9.88 13.87
CA ALA A 146 -6.69 9.99 15.13
C ALA A 146 -7.75 8.90 15.33
N ALA A 147 -8.52 8.57 14.28
CA ALA A 147 -9.53 7.53 14.37
C ALA A 147 -8.93 6.14 14.59
N LEU A 148 -7.83 5.82 13.90
CA LEU A 148 -7.13 4.54 14.04
C LEU A 148 -6.51 4.40 15.42
N THR A 149 -5.75 5.40 15.87
CA THR A 149 -5.09 5.38 17.18
C THR A 149 -6.11 5.43 18.35
N SER A 150 -7.26 6.09 18.15
CA SER A 150 -8.35 6.06 19.13
C SER A 150 -9.03 4.69 19.20
N ALA A 151 -9.19 4.00 18.06
CA ALA A 151 -9.76 2.66 18.00
C ALA A 151 -8.79 1.57 18.51
N TYR A 152 -7.50 1.72 18.23
CA TYR A 152 -6.42 0.80 18.58
C TYR A 152 -5.25 1.60 19.20
N PRO A 153 -5.20 1.71 20.54
CA PRO A 153 -4.20 2.54 21.22
C PRO A 153 -2.77 1.98 21.19
N ASN A 154 -2.60 0.70 20.84
CA ASN A 154 -1.30 0.02 20.76
C ASN A 154 -0.73 -0.01 19.32
N VAL A 155 -1.10 1.00 18.52
CA VAL A 155 -0.53 1.32 17.21
C VAL A 155 0.82 2.03 17.35
#